data_AF-A0A9E7AXG3-F1
#
_entry.id   AF-A0A9E7AXG3-F1
#
_cell.length_a   1.000
_cell.length_b   1.000
_cell.length_c   1.000
_cell.angle_alpha   90.00
_cell.angle_beta   90.00
_cell.angle_gamma   90.00
#
_symmetry.space_group_name_H-M   'P 1'
#
loop_
_entity.id
_entity.type
_entity.pdbx_description
1 polymer ?
#
loop_
_entity_poly.entity_id
_entity_poly.type
_entity_poly.pdbx_seq_one_letter_code
_entity_poly.pdbx_strand_id
1 'polypeptide(L)'
;MEPITSPFSALLQEPSPDIFHAEARAWGTSIDFWKTELSFFRYLLHHHRLPEHEEKRRDKLLEQVKEMSGQQLENLAQAVAAHEVYIGGLMQEDEGIGNPKYIREHHKLAEMMGHFDNDLRKLKREIFDFERKF
;
A
#
# COMPACT_ATOMS: atom_id res chain seq x y z
N MET A 1 4.75 -37.28 -22.04
CA MET A 1 5.30 -35.94 -21.77
C MET A 1 4.15 -35.13 -21.21
N GLU A 2 4.16 -34.87 -19.92
CA GLU A 2 3.17 -33.97 -19.30
C GLU A 2 3.52 -32.53 -19.71
N PRO A 3 2.55 -31.71 -20.15
CA PRO A 3 2.85 -30.32 -20.47
C PRO A 3 3.14 -29.58 -19.16
N ILE A 4 4.30 -28.93 -19.13
CA ILE A 4 4.68 -27.98 -18.09
C ILE A 4 3.69 -26.82 -18.18
N THR A 5 2.66 -26.83 -17.34
CA THR A 5 1.77 -25.69 -17.17
C THR A 5 2.60 -24.58 -16.54
N SER A 6 2.97 -23.58 -17.35
CA SER A 6 3.58 -22.35 -16.89
C SER A 6 2.75 -21.75 -15.74
N PRO A 7 3.35 -21.18 -14.69
CA PRO A 7 2.61 -20.50 -13.61
C PRO A 7 1.72 -19.36 -14.15
N PHE A 8 2.01 -18.85 -15.35
CA PHE A 8 1.19 -17.86 -16.03
C PHE A 8 -0.14 -18.42 -16.58
N SER A 9 -0.22 -19.73 -16.80
CA SER A 9 -1.45 -20.41 -17.24
C SER A 9 -2.48 -20.57 -16.11
N ALA A 10 -2.04 -20.51 -14.85
CA ALA A 10 -2.93 -20.51 -13.67
C ALA A 10 -3.61 -19.15 -13.44
N LEU A 11 -3.03 -18.06 -13.96
CA LEU A 11 -3.58 -16.69 -13.89
C LEU A 11 -4.77 -16.45 -14.84
N LEU A 12 -5.13 -17.41 -15.68
CA LEU A 12 -6.30 -17.37 -16.58
C LEU A 12 -7.55 -18.02 -15.97
N GLN A 13 -7.52 -18.42 -14.70
CA GLN A 13 -8.73 -18.81 -13.98
C GLN A 13 -9.58 -17.57 -13.75
N GLU A 14 -10.88 -17.65 -14.04
CA GLU A 14 -11.83 -16.60 -13.72
C GLU A 14 -11.58 -16.11 -12.28
N PRO A 15 -11.44 -14.79 -12.07
CA PRO A 15 -10.99 -14.28 -10.79
C PRO A 15 -11.97 -14.70 -9.70
N SER A 16 -11.55 -15.66 -8.88
CA SER A 16 -12.40 -16.21 -7.84
C SER A 16 -12.57 -15.18 -6.72
N PRO A 17 -13.75 -15.14 -6.06
CA PRO A 17 -13.99 -14.27 -4.91
C PRO A 17 -12.90 -14.31 -3.84
N ASP A 18 -12.35 -15.50 -3.61
CA ASP A 18 -11.31 -15.74 -2.61
C ASP A 18 -9.99 -15.03 -2.94
N ILE A 19 -9.65 -14.87 -4.23
CA ILE A 19 -8.42 -14.16 -4.65
C ILE A 19 -8.54 -12.67 -4.31
N PHE A 20 -9.64 -12.04 -4.70
CA PHE A 20 -9.85 -10.62 -4.43
C PHE A 20 -9.97 -10.32 -2.93
N HIS A 21 -10.60 -11.24 -2.18
CA HIS A 21 -10.69 -11.13 -0.73
C HIS A 21 -9.32 -11.25 -0.06
N ALA A 22 -8.53 -12.25 -0.47
CA ALA A 22 -7.17 -12.43 0.04
C ALA A 22 -6.28 -11.22 -0.27
N GLU A 23 -6.40 -10.64 -1.46
CA GLU A 23 -5.66 -9.45 -1.87
C GLU A 23 -6.05 -8.22 -1.05
N ALA A 24 -7.35 -7.96 -0.84
CA ALA A 24 -7.82 -6.87 0.01
C ALA A 24 -7.28 -6.97 1.45
N ARG A 25 -7.22 -8.18 2.02
CA ARG A 25 -6.60 -8.41 3.34
C ARG A 25 -5.09 -8.16 3.34
N ALA A 26 -4.40 -8.56 2.27
CA ALA A 26 -2.97 -8.29 2.12
C ALA A 26 -2.70 -6.79 2.05
N TRP A 27 -3.59 -6.02 1.42
CA TRP A 27 -3.52 -4.56 1.39
C TRP A 27 -3.69 -3.94 2.77
N GLY A 28 -4.67 -4.39 3.58
CA GLY A 28 -4.83 -3.95 4.96
C GLY A 28 -3.55 -4.16 5.79
N THR A 29 -2.96 -5.35 5.67
CA THR A 29 -1.69 -5.68 6.33
C THR A 29 -0.54 -4.76 5.88
N SER A 30 -0.47 -4.46 4.57
CA SER A 30 0.55 -3.57 4.01
C SER A 30 0.40 -2.14 4.54
N ILE A 31 -0.83 -1.66 4.65
CA ILE A 31 -1.15 -0.33 5.20
C ILE A 31 -0.70 -0.22 6.66
N ASP A 32 -0.98 -1.22 7.48
CA ASP A 32 -0.54 -1.23 8.89
C ASP A 32 0.99 -1.24 9.01
N PHE A 33 1.66 -1.98 8.14
CA PHE A 33 3.11 -1.95 8.05
C PHE A 33 3.62 -0.55 7.67
N TRP A 34 3.04 0.08 6.65
CA TRP A 34 3.41 1.44 6.23
C TRP A 34 3.16 2.49 7.31
N LYS A 35 2.08 2.38 8.09
CA LYS A 35 1.81 3.26 9.25
C LYS A 35 2.93 3.16 10.28
N THR A 36 3.35 1.95 10.58
CA THR A 36 4.44 1.67 11.53
C THR A 36 5.76 2.23 10.99
N GLU A 37 6.04 1.99 9.73
CA GLU A 37 7.29 2.41 9.08
C GLU A 37 7.42 3.94 8.97
N LEU A 38 6.35 4.63 8.58
CA LEU A 38 6.34 6.10 8.56
C LEU A 38 6.50 6.70 9.96
N SER A 39 5.91 6.06 10.98
CA SER A 39 6.10 6.46 12.38
C SER A 39 7.56 6.30 12.82
N PHE A 40 8.20 5.21 12.40
CA PHE A 40 9.62 4.98 12.63
C PHE A 40 10.50 6.03 11.93
N PHE A 41 10.22 6.37 10.67
CA PHE A 41 10.97 7.41 9.97
C PHE A 41 10.82 8.80 10.60
N ARG A 42 9.61 9.16 11.04
CA ARG A 42 9.41 10.39 11.80
C ARG A 42 10.25 10.40 13.08
N TYR A 43 10.26 9.28 13.81
CA TYR A 43 11.08 9.13 15.00
C TYR A 43 12.58 9.29 14.68
N LEU A 44 13.08 8.59 13.66
CA LEU A 44 14.47 8.63 13.22
C LEU A 44 14.93 10.06 12.91
N LEU A 45 14.16 10.77 12.08
CA LEU A 45 14.46 12.14 11.66
C LEU A 45 14.45 13.15 12.82
N HIS A 46 13.64 12.92 13.87
CA HIS A 46 13.61 13.81 15.04
C HIS A 46 14.75 13.57 16.03
N HIS A 47 15.29 12.35 16.10
CA HIS A 47 16.26 11.96 17.13
C HIS A 47 17.71 12.02 16.64
N HIS A 48 17.94 12.27 15.35
CA HIS A 48 19.27 12.46 14.80
C HIS A 48 19.79 13.90 15.06
N ARG A 49 20.96 14.02 15.69
CA ARG A 49 21.64 15.32 15.88
C ARG A 49 22.35 15.72 14.60
N LEU A 50 21.94 16.83 14.00
CA LEU A 50 22.39 17.25 12.68
C LEU A 50 23.12 18.59 12.74
N PRO A 51 24.05 18.83 11.80
CA PRO A 51 24.54 20.17 11.53
C PRO A 51 23.39 21.09 11.06
N GLU A 52 23.44 22.37 11.44
CA GLU A 52 22.40 23.38 11.13
C GLU A 52 22.06 23.49 9.63
N HIS A 53 23.02 23.21 8.74
CA HIS A 53 22.81 23.27 7.28
C HIS A 53 21.92 22.15 6.72
N GLU A 54 21.75 21.04 7.43
CA GLU A 54 20.87 19.93 7.00
C GLU A 54 19.46 20.01 7.61
N GLU A 55 19.20 20.96 8.53
CA GLU A 55 17.89 21.11 9.17
C GLU A 55 16.76 21.31 8.16
N LYS A 56 16.99 22.13 7.13
CA LYS A 56 16.01 22.34 6.05
C LYS A 56 15.68 21.06 5.29
N ARG A 57 16.67 20.17 5.10
CA ARG A 57 16.47 18.90 4.39
C ARG A 57 15.71 17.91 5.28
N ARG A 58 16.03 17.85 6.58
CA ARG A 58 15.26 17.09 7.58
C ARG A 58 13.81 17.55 7.61
N ASP A 59 13.56 18.86 7.68
CA ASP A 59 12.21 19.41 7.77
C ASP A 59 11.38 19.09 6.54
N LYS A 60 11.99 19.10 5.34
CA LYS A 60 11.35 18.63 4.10
C LYS A 60 10.96 17.16 4.17
N LEU A 61 11.86 16.29 4.64
CA LEU A 61 11.57 14.85 4.80
C LEU A 61 10.47 14.61 5.84
N LEU A 62 10.46 15.36 6.94
CA LEU A 62 9.42 15.31 7.96
C LEU A 62 8.04 15.69 7.41
N GLU A 63 7.96 16.73 6.58
CA GLU A 63 6.69 17.11 5.95
C GLU A 63 6.20 16.04 4.96
N GLN A 64 7.10 15.44 4.17
CA GLN A 64 6.74 14.31 3.30
C GLN A 64 6.24 13.11 4.10
N VAL A 65 6.91 12.74 5.19
CA VAL A 65 6.44 11.66 6.10
C VAL A 65 5.06 11.99 6.66
N LYS A 66 4.83 13.24 7.06
CA LYS A 66 3.54 13.70 7.60
C LYS A 66 2.43 13.68 6.55
N GLU A 67 2.69 14.10 5.33
CA GLU A 67 1.72 14.06 4.23
C GLU A 67 1.31 12.61 3.91
N MET A 68 2.29 11.72 3.80
CA MET A 68 2.04 10.30 3.53
C MET A 68 1.30 9.61 4.68
N SER A 69 1.73 9.82 5.92
CA SER A 69 1.12 9.20 7.11
C SER A 69 -0.24 9.79 7.50
N GLY A 70 -0.55 11.00 7.02
CA GLY A 70 -1.82 11.66 7.23
C GLY A 70 -2.85 11.24 6.20
N GLN A 71 -3.31 12.21 5.40
CA GLN A 71 -4.50 12.05 4.57
C GLN A 71 -4.36 10.92 3.54
N GLN A 72 -3.17 10.71 2.99
CA GLN A 72 -2.97 9.73 1.91
C GLN A 72 -3.20 8.30 2.40
N LEU A 73 -2.51 7.90 3.47
CA LEU A 73 -2.60 6.55 4.01
C LEU A 73 -3.95 6.29 4.70
N GLU A 74 -4.53 7.31 5.33
CA GLU A 74 -5.86 7.19 5.94
C GLU A 74 -6.96 6.99 4.89
N ASN A 75 -6.92 7.75 3.79
CA ASN A 75 -7.84 7.56 2.66
C ASN A 75 -7.71 6.16 2.05
N LEU A 76 -6.48 5.68 1.89
CA LEU A 76 -6.22 4.36 1.35
C LEU A 76 -6.74 3.26 2.30
N ALA A 77 -6.54 3.42 3.61
CA ALA A 77 -7.08 2.51 4.62
C ALA A 77 -8.61 2.44 4.58
N GLN A 78 -9.28 3.59 4.50
CA GLN A 78 -10.74 3.65 4.40
C GLN A 78 -11.25 3.00 3.11
N ALA A 79 -10.57 3.23 1.99
CA ALA A 79 -10.92 2.61 0.71
C ALA A 79 -10.78 1.08 0.76
N VAL A 80 -9.68 0.57 1.32
CA VAL A 80 -9.47 -0.89 1.49
C VAL A 80 -10.51 -1.50 2.42
N ALA A 81 -10.80 -0.87 3.56
CA ALA A 81 -11.79 -1.37 4.51
C ALA A 81 -13.20 -1.40 3.89
N ALA A 82 -13.60 -0.35 3.17
CA ALA A 82 -14.87 -0.32 2.46
C ALA A 82 -14.94 -1.40 1.37
N HIS A 83 -13.83 -1.65 0.68
CA HIS A 83 -13.74 -2.70 -0.34
C HIS A 83 -13.86 -4.10 0.25
N GLU A 84 -13.21 -4.39 1.39
CA GLU A 84 -13.32 -5.69 2.08
C GLU A 84 -14.75 -5.95 2.57
N VAL A 85 -15.41 -4.95 3.14
CA VAL A 85 -16.83 -5.07 3.58
C VAL A 85 -17.73 -5.38 2.38
N TYR A 86 -17.49 -4.73 1.24
CA TYR A 86 -18.29 -4.97 0.04
C TYR A 86 -18.10 -6.38 -0.53
N ILE A 87 -16.88 -6.93 -0.55
CA ILE A 87 -16.62 -8.33 -0.91
C ILE A 87 -17.38 -9.28 0.02
N GLY A 88 -17.30 -9.03 1.33
CA GLY A 88 -17.98 -9.85 2.31
C GLY A 88 -19.49 -9.95 2.05
N GLY A 89 -20.13 -8.85 1.65
CA GLY A 89 -21.53 -8.84 1.21
C GLY A 89 -21.76 -9.62 -0.09
N LEU A 90 -20.93 -9.40 -1.12
CA LEU A 90 -21.04 -10.11 -2.40
C LEU A 90 -20.85 -11.63 -2.27
N MET A 91 -20.04 -12.10 -1.33
CA MET A 91 -19.87 -13.52 -1.03
C MET A 91 -21.10 -14.13 -0.33
N GLN A 92 -21.94 -13.33 0.32
CA GLN A 92 -23.14 -13.79 1.03
C GLN A 92 -24.39 -13.79 0.15
N GLU A 93 -24.47 -12.88 -0.82
CA GLU A 93 -25.69 -12.64 -1.62
C GLU A 93 -25.77 -13.50 -2.90
N ASP A 94 -24.80 -14.37 -3.19
CA ASP A 94 -24.71 -15.20 -4.41
C ASP A 94 -24.76 -14.40 -5.74
N GLU A 95 -24.75 -13.06 -5.67
CA GLU A 95 -24.76 -12.14 -6.83
C GLU A 95 -23.47 -12.20 -7.66
N GLY A 96 -22.43 -12.86 -7.14
CA GLY A 96 -21.21 -13.15 -7.86
C GLY A 96 -20.29 -11.94 -8.05
N ILE A 97 -18.99 -12.18 -7.92
CA ILE A 97 -17.94 -11.13 -8.04
C ILE A 97 -17.62 -10.80 -9.52
N GLY A 98 -18.35 -11.40 -10.46
CA GLY A 98 -18.36 -11.05 -11.88
C GLY A 98 -18.96 -9.66 -12.18
N ASN A 99 -19.43 -8.91 -11.17
CA ASN A 99 -19.91 -7.54 -11.35
C ASN A 99 -18.79 -6.65 -11.92
N PRO A 100 -18.92 -6.13 -13.15
CA PRO A 100 -17.87 -5.32 -13.77
C PRO A 100 -17.55 -4.05 -13.00
N LYS A 101 -18.48 -3.53 -12.19
CA LYS A 101 -18.23 -2.38 -11.32
C LYS A 101 -17.27 -2.75 -10.20
N TYR A 102 -17.47 -3.89 -9.56
CA TYR A 102 -16.60 -4.37 -8.49
C TYR A 102 -15.16 -4.55 -8.99
N ILE A 103 -14.99 -5.26 -10.12
CA ILE A 103 -13.68 -5.53 -10.71
C ILE A 103 -12.94 -4.21 -11.02
N ARG A 104 -13.64 -3.21 -11.56
CA ARG A 104 -13.06 -1.88 -11.82
C ARG A 104 -12.61 -1.18 -10.55
N GLU A 105 -13.42 -1.17 -9.49
CA GLU A 105 -13.03 -0.54 -8.22
C GLU A 105 -11.85 -1.28 -7.57
N HIS A 106 -11.82 -2.60 -7.66
CA HIS A 106 -10.69 -3.40 -7.17
C HIS A 106 -9.40 -3.05 -7.91
N HIS A 107 -9.40 -2.97 -9.25
CA HIS A 107 -8.22 -2.58 -10.02
C HIS A 107 -7.77 -1.15 -9.70
N LYS A 108 -8.70 -0.22 -9.54
CA LYS A 108 -8.38 1.16 -9.14
C LYS A 108 -7.70 1.20 -7.77
N LEU A 109 -8.18 0.40 -6.82
CA LEU A 109 -7.58 0.30 -5.50
C LEU A 109 -6.18 -0.35 -5.56
N ALA A 110 -6.01 -1.39 -6.37
CA ALA A 110 -4.70 -2.00 -6.63
C ALA A 110 -3.69 -0.98 -7.20
N GLU A 111 -4.14 -0.14 -8.14
CA GLU A 111 -3.32 0.95 -8.69
C GLU A 111 -2.93 1.98 -7.62
N MET A 112 -3.88 2.38 -6.76
CA MET A 112 -3.61 3.28 -5.63
C MET A 112 -2.60 2.68 -4.65
N MET A 113 -2.72 1.39 -4.32
CA MET A 113 -1.75 0.66 -3.49
C MET A 113 -0.36 0.66 -4.12
N GLY A 114 -0.27 0.41 -5.43
CA GLY A 114 0.99 0.42 -6.17
C GLY A 114 1.63 1.81 -6.24
N HIS A 115 0.85 2.87 -6.41
CA HIS A 115 1.36 4.24 -6.38
C HIS A 115 1.90 4.61 -4.99
N PHE A 116 1.16 4.29 -3.93
CA PHE A 116 1.60 4.57 -2.56
C PHE A 116 2.90 3.82 -2.21
N ASP A 117 3.01 2.53 -2.55
CA ASP A 117 4.23 1.75 -2.32
C ASP A 117 5.45 2.36 -3.05
N ASN A 118 5.25 2.79 -4.30
CA ASN A 118 6.31 3.42 -5.08
C ASN A 118 6.78 4.74 -4.47
N ASP A 119 5.85 5.58 -4.01
CA ASP A 119 6.18 6.85 -3.39
C ASP A 119 6.86 6.64 -2.03
N LEU A 120 6.40 5.66 -1.25
CA LEU A 120 7.04 5.30 0.01
C LEU A 120 8.46 4.79 -0.23
N ARG A 121 8.70 3.97 -1.25
CA ARG A 121 10.05 3.51 -1.63
C ARG A 121 10.98 4.65 -2.07
N LYS A 122 10.46 5.70 -2.68
CA LYS A 122 11.26 6.90 -3.01
C LYS A 122 11.63 7.63 -1.72
N LEU A 123 10.67 7.89 -0.85
CA LEU A 123 10.90 8.53 0.45
C LEU A 123 11.92 7.75 1.30
N LYS A 124 11.79 6.42 1.37
CA LYS A 124 12.75 5.53 2.06
C LYS A 124 14.18 5.77 1.57
N ARG A 125 14.38 5.81 0.25
CA ARG A 125 15.70 6.05 -0.33
C ARG A 125 16.24 7.41 0.05
N GLU A 126 15.41 8.46 -0.01
CA GLU A 126 15.82 9.81 0.39
C GLU A 126 16.21 9.89 1.87
N ILE A 127 15.49 9.19 2.75
CA ILE A 127 15.78 9.10 4.19
C ILE A 127 17.06 8.30 4.43
N PHE A 128 17.25 7.15 3.78
CA PHE A 128 18.50 6.39 3.93
C PHE A 128 19.71 7.15 3.38
N ASP A 129 19.57 7.88 2.28
CA ASP A 129 20.62 8.75 1.75
C ASP A 129 20.84 10.00 2.61
N PHE A 130 19.89 10.35 3.46
CA PHE A 130 20.05 11.38 4.49
C PHE A 130 20.85 10.83 5.67
N GLU A 131 20.46 9.67 6.19
CA GLU A 131 21.13 9.02 7.32
C GLU A 131 22.54 8.54 6.97
N ARG A 132 22.79 7.96 5.79
CA ARG A 132 24.14 7.45 5.40
C ARG A 132 25.22 8.52 5.31
N LYS A 133 24.84 9.81 5.31
CA LYS A 133 25.80 10.92 5.34
C LYS A 133 26.31 11.21 6.75
N PHE A 134 25.74 10.58 7.78
CA PHE A 134 26.05 10.77 9.20
C PHE A 134 26.17 9.42 9.92
#